data_AF-A0AAD7EZA7-F1
#
_entry.id   AF-A0AAD7EZA7-F1
#
_cell.length_a   1.000
_cell.length_b   1.000
_cell.length_c   1.000
_cell.angle_alpha   90.00
_cell.angle_beta   90.00
_cell.angle_gamma   90.00
#
_symmetry.space_group_name_H-M   'P 1'
#
loop_
_entity.id
_entity.type
_entity.pdbx_description
1 polymer ?
#
loop_
_entity_poly.entity_id
_entity_poly.type
_entity_poly.pdbx_seq_one_letter_code
_entity_poly.pdbx_strand_id
1 'polypeptide(L)'
;MNKLEAEKEDYEPRATHLRAFCRGSCLPGRLLQQEYHVHYFLTSPNASSTEQFAAFRDQVQSTEKQPVQCYNAATNHISRFIIRAPGLPADNPQQSEEVSHMGSNANFPCRKCHWGGTQIEKETEEKYHQCRLAGAARDTAEIRKNLEEQLQLSMLGDPKAIMEHQRATGTKDKITQHWINITMKAENRQRKQDDIASELKTWLDAQPGDKMNPLLNIVGLDPSQDTPVELLHTILLGVIKYIWHHLNTNQWSDEDRHLLAIRLQSTDLSGLTVPPVRAGYMIQYKNNLIGKHFKTLMQILAFHIHDISTPEQFALVKTAGDLGAHLWVPEINNMEEYLDQLQIAIVNLLDAFDNVDPLRILVKLKVHFLVHIPDDNVLDH
;
A
#
# COMPACT_ATOMS: atom_id res chain seq x y z
N MET A 1 -32.66 34.93 8.20
CA MET A 1 -33.31 33.64 8.54
C MET A 1 -33.05 32.71 7.37
N ASN A 2 -32.26 31.64 7.42
CA ASN A 2 -31.79 30.83 8.54
C ASN A 2 -30.32 30.44 8.31
N LYS A 3 -29.54 30.46 9.40
CA LYS A 3 -28.26 29.77 9.49
C LYS A 3 -28.53 28.27 9.42
N LEU A 4 -27.82 27.56 8.55
CA LEU A 4 -27.64 26.12 8.68
C LEU A 4 -26.33 25.93 9.44
N GLU A 5 -26.46 25.70 10.74
CA GLU A 5 -25.40 25.25 11.61
C GLU A 5 -25.07 23.80 11.22
N ALA A 6 -23.86 23.59 10.72
CA ALA A 6 -23.31 22.25 10.59
C ALA A 6 -22.81 21.84 11.99
N GLU A 7 -23.65 21.13 12.73
CA GLU A 7 -23.21 20.38 13.90
C GLU A 7 -22.15 19.37 13.44
N LYS A 8 -20.90 19.61 13.86
CA LYS A 8 -19.87 18.58 13.89
C LYS A 8 -20.25 17.62 15.01
N GLU A 9 -20.96 16.54 14.68
CA GLU A 9 -20.88 15.35 15.53
C GLU A 9 -19.43 14.87 15.49
N ASP A 10 -18.77 14.93 16.65
CA ASP A 10 -17.51 14.25 16.94
C ASP A 10 -17.72 12.74 16.75
N TYR A 11 -17.55 12.28 15.50
CA TYR A 11 -17.47 10.86 15.21
C TYR A 11 -16.07 10.41 15.63
N GLU A 12 -15.94 9.89 16.85
CA GLU A 12 -14.82 9.02 17.19
C GLU A 12 -14.73 7.94 16.10
N PRO A 13 -13.60 7.82 15.38
CA PRO A 13 -13.47 6.79 14.37
C PRO A 13 -13.49 5.44 15.08
N ARG A 14 -14.61 4.73 14.98
CA ARG A 14 -14.69 3.30 15.35
C ARG A 14 -13.50 2.61 14.70
N ALA A 15 -12.60 2.07 15.52
CA ALA A 15 -11.43 1.35 15.07
C ALA A 15 -11.88 0.31 14.02
N THR A 16 -11.39 0.46 12.80
CA THR A 16 -11.57 -0.53 11.74
C THR A 16 -11.07 -1.86 12.30
N HIS A 17 -11.93 -2.86 12.42
CA HIS A 17 -11.57 -4.16 12.97
C HIS A 17 -10.50 -4.82 12.09
N LEU A 18 -9.21 -4.65 12.43
CA LEU A 18 -8.15 -5.40 11.79
C LEU A 18 -8.37 -6.89 12.09
N ARG A 19 -8.37 -7.71 11.04
CA ARG A 19 -8.33 -9.16 11.15
C ARG A 19 -7.03 -9.64 10.55
N ALA A 20 -6.16 -10.18 11.38
CA ALA A 20 -4.88 -10.72 10.93
C ALA A 20 -5.03 -12.21 10.63
N PHE A 21 -4.53 -12.61 9.47
CA PHE A 21 -4.45 -14.00 9.03
C PHE A 21 -3.03 -14.31 8.59
N CYS A 22 -2.57 -15.52 8.85
CA CYS A 22 -1.29 -16.03 8.40
C CYS A 22 -1.50 -17.12 7.35
N ARG A 23 -0.62 -17.17 6.36
CA ARG A 23 -0.59 -18.22 5.33
C ARG A 23 0.87 -18.64 5.13
N GLY A 24 1.09 -19.90 4.77
CA GLY A 24 2.44 -20.37 4.42
C GLY A 24 2.84 -19.82 3.05
N SER A 25 3.87 -18.97 3.00
CA SER A 25 4.34 -18.34 1.74
C SER A 25 4.79 -19.36 0.70
N CYS A 26 5.34 -20.50 1.12
CA CYS A 26 5.86 -21.53 0.21
C CYS A 26 4.79 -22.48 -0.37
N LEU A 27 3.50 -22.17 -0.20
CA LEU A 27 2.42 -23.02 -0.74
C LEU A 27 2.10 -22.64 -2.20
N PRO A 28 1.89 -23.62 -3.08
CA PRO A 28 1.36 -23.36 -4.42
C PRO A 28 0.06 -22.55 -4.37
N GLY A 29 -0.15 -21.64 -5.32
CA GLY A 29 -1.31 -20.73 -5.35
C GLY A 29 -2.66 -21.43 -5.18
N ARG A 30 -2.82 -22.64 -5.72
CA ARG A 30 -4.05 -23.46 -5.56
C ARG A 30 -4.35 -23.86 -4.12
N LEU A 31 -3.32 -23.96 -3.27
CA LEU A 31 -3.43 -24.32 -1.86
C LEU A 31 -3.60 -23.07 -0.99
N LEU A 32 -2.96 -21.96 -1.35
CA LEU A 32 -3.04 -20.68 -0.60
C LEU A 32 -4.47 -20.16 -0.41
N GLN A 33 -5.40 -20.52 -1.30
CA GLN A 33 -6.80 -20.09 -1.24
C GLN A 33 -7.70 -21.06 -0.46
N GLN A 34 -7.19 -22.21 -0.04
CA GLN A 34 -7.97 -23.19 0.72
C GLN A 34 -8.02 -22.78 2.19
N GLU A 35 -9.21 -22.88 2.79
CA GLU A 35 -9.46 -22.49 4.19
C GLU A 35 -8.49 -23.15 5.18
N TYR A 36 -8.11 -24.41 4.92
CA TYR A 36 -7.14 -25.16 5.74
C TYR A 36 -5.78 -24.46 5.90
N HIS A 37 -5.37 -23.67 4.91
CA HIS A 37 -4.08 -22.98 4.88
C HIS A 37 -4.16 -21.50 5.29
N VAL A 38 -5.35 -21.03 5.69
CA VAL A 38 -5.58 -19.67 6.18
C VAL A 38 -5.78 -19.72 7.69
N HIS A 39 -4.73 -19.38 8.43
CA HIS A 39 -4.75 -19.43 9.88
C HIS A 39 -5.17 -18.08 10.45
N TYR A 40 -6.26 -18.07 11.19
CA TYR A 40 -6.67 -16.90 11.96
C TYR A 40 -5.64 -16.60 13.06
N PHE A 41 -5.17 -15.36 13.12
CA PHE A 41 -4.21 -14.92 14.12
C PHE A 41 -4.89 -14.18 15.25
N LEU A 42 -5.57 -13.07 14.94
CA LEU A 42 -6.24 -12.22 15.93
C LEU A 42 -7.25 -11.27 15.30
N THR A 43 -8.09 -10.71 16.17
CA THR A 43 -8.95 -9.56 15.91
C THR A 43 -9.22 -8.90 17.24
N SER A 44 -9.08 -7.58 17.31
CA SER A 44 -9.46 -6.80 18.48
C SER A 44 -10.40 -5.66 18.07
N PRO A 45 -11.51 -5.47 18.80
CA PRO A 45 -12.32 -4.27 18.67
C PRO A 45 -11.73 -3.05 19.38
N ASN A 46 -10.74 -3.27 20.27
CA ASN A 46 -10.23 -2.24 21.19
C ASN A 46 -8.78 -1.86 20.92
N ALA A 47 -8.01 -2.74 20.29
CA ALA A 47 -6.61 -2.48 19.96
C ALA A 47 -6.48 -2.00 18.51
N SER A 48 -5.60 -1.04 18.29
CA SER A 48 -5.14 -0.62 16.96
C SER A 48 -4.46 -1.77 16.21
N SER A 49 -4.25 -1.61 14.91
CA SER A 49 -3.55 -2.61 14.09
C SER A 49 -2.11 -2.81 14.56
N THR A 50 -1.39 -1.74 14.84
CA THR A 50 -0.01 -1.79 15.33
C THR A 50 0.11 -2.42 16.71
N GLU A 51 -0.80 -2.14 17.66
CA GLU A 51 -0.81 -2.82 18.97
C GLU A 51 -1.04 -4.33 18.84
N GLN A 52 -1.90 -4.74 17.91
CA GLN A 52 -2.14 -6.16 17.64
C GLN A 52 -0.88 -6.88 17.14
N PHE A 53 -0.02 -6.20 16.38
CA PHE A 53 1.24 -6.77 15.91
C PHE A 53 2.32 -6.97 16.98
N ALA A 54 2.16 -6.40 18.18
CA ALA A 54 3.09 -6.67 19.29
C ALA A 54 3.11 -8.16 19.66
N ALA A 55 1.92 -8.76 19.79
CA ALA A 55 1.78 -10.19 20.05
C ALA A 55 2.33 -11.05 18.90
N PHE A 56 2.18 -10.58 17.65
CA PHE A 56 2.76 -11.23 16.48
C PHE A 56 4.29 -11.25 16.53
N ARG A 57 4.91 -10.09 16.74
CA ARG A 57 6.36 -9.96 16.90
C ARG A 57 6.87 -10.89 18.00
N ASP A 58 6.23 -10.88 19.17
CA ASP A 58 6.69 -11.66 20.32
C ASP A 58 6.64 -13.16 20.04
N GLN A 59 5.61 -13.64 19.32
CA GLN A 59 5.54 -15.03 18.89
C GLN A 59 6.63 -15.37 17.88
N VAL A 60 6.84 -14.55 16.84
CA VAL A 60 7.92 -14.75 15.85
C VAL A 60 9.27 -14.85 16.56
N GLN A 61 9.61 -13.86 17.39
CA GLN A 61 10.87 -13.83 18.15
C GLN A 61 11.01 -14.99 19.14
N SER A 62 9.89 -15.47 19.74
CA SER A 62 9.93 -16.62 20.64
C SER A 62 10.44 -17.88 19.92
N THR A 63 10.03 -18.08 18.67
CA THR A 63 10.46 -19.24 17.87
C THR A 63 11.92 -19.16 17.45
N GLU A 64 12.50 -17.96 17.35
CA GLU A 64 13.93 -17.80 17.08
C GLU A 64 14.78 -18.25 18.27
N LYS A 65 14.33 -17.92 19.48
CA LYS A 65 15.00 -18.32 20.73
C LYS A 65 14.78 -19.79 21.03
N GLN A 66 13.57 -20.29 20.78
CA GLN A 66 13.16 -21.68 21.01
C GLN A 66 12.41 -22.21 19.79
N PRO A 67 13.13 -22.79 18.81
CA PRO A 67 12.52 -23.34 17.61
C PRO A 67 11.46 -24.40 17.92
N VAL A 68 10.33 -24.34 17.21
CA VAL A 68 9.20 -25.23 17.40
C VAL A 68 9.57 -26.62 16.91
N GLN A 69 9.45 -27.61 17.79
CA GLN A 69 9.72 -29.01 17.45
C GLN A 69 8.51 -29.63 16.75
N CYS A 70 8.74 -30.26 15.59
CA CYS A 70 7.71 -30.98 14.84
C CYS A 70 8.27 -32.30 14.28
N TYR A 71 7.36 -33.21 13.90
CA TYR A 71 7.74 -34.42 13.18
C TYR A 71 7.61 -34.20 11.69
N ASN A 72 8.71 -34.36 10.94
CA ASN A 72 8.66 -34.31 9.48
C ASN A 72 8.32 -35.72 8.95
N ALA A 73 7.07 -35.89 8.51
CA ALA A 73 6.57 -37.17 8.02
C ALA A 73 7.26 -37.63 6.72
N ALA A 74 7.81 -36.71 5.91
CA ALA A 74 8.52 -37.06 4.68
C ALA A 74 9.91 -37.64 4.97
N THR A 75 10.59 -37.14 6.01
CA THR A 75 11.94 -37.59 6.38
C THR A 75 11.97 -38.57 7.55
N ASN A 76 10.84 -38.80 8.23
CA ASN A 76 10.73 -39.60 9.45
C ASN A 76 11.65 -39.16 10.61
N HIS A 77 11.93 -37.85 10.70
CA HIS A 77 12.78 -37.28 11.74
C HIS A 77 12.10 -36.15 12.49
N ILE A 78 12.45 -36.01 13.77
CA ILE A 78 12.14 -34.82 14.54
C ILE A 78 12.92 -33.66 13.93
N SER A 79 12.18 -32.64 13.52
CA SER A 79 12.70 -31.41 12.94
C SER A 79 12.34 -30.22 13.84
N ARG A 80 12.97 -29.08 13.60
CA ARG A 80 12.62 -27.82 14.24
C ARG A 80 12.44 -26.75 13.19
N PHE A 81 11.49 -25.86 13.41
CA PHE A 81 11.28 -24.70 12.54
C PHE A 81 11.15 -23.42 13.35
N ILE A 82 11.45 -22.31 12.68
CA ILE A 82 11.23 -20.96 13.18
C ILE A 82 10.20 -20.29 12.27
N ILE A 83 9.44 -19.35 12.82
CA ILE A 83 8.48 -18.57 12.04
C ILE A 83 9.23 -17.36 11.48
N ARG A 84 8.96 -17.03 10.22
CA ARG A 84 9.42 -15.81 9.55
C ARG A 84 8.22 -15.11 8.92
N ALA A 85 8.30 -13.78 8.81
CA ALA A 85 7.30 -12.95 8.18
C ALA A 85 7.92 -12.32 6.92
N PRO A 86 7.90 -13.01 5.77
CA PRO A 86 8.56 -12.52 4.54
C PRO A 86 7.81 -11.37 3.86
N GLY A 87 6.56 -11.10 4.27
CA GLY A 87 5.75 -10.04 3.70
C GLY A 87 4.50 -9.74 4.49
N LEU A 88 4.00 -8.52 4.33
CA LEU A 88 2.79 -7.96 4.93
C LEU A 88 1.82 -7.53 3.82
N PRO A 89 1.14 -8.49 3.16
CA PRO A 89 0.14 -8.18 2.16
C PRO A 89 -1.10 -7.60 2.84
N ALA A 90 -1.43 -6.35 2.52
CA ALA A 90 -2.63 -5.68 3.02
C ALA A 90 -3.07 -4.61 2.02
N ASP A 91 -4.20 -3.94 2.31
CA ASP A 91 -4.60 -2.79 1.50
C ASP A 91 -3.64 -1.59 1.70
N ASN A 92 -3.72 -0.61 0.79
CA ASN A 92 -2.81 0.54 0.83
C ASN A 92 -2.83 1.34 2.15
N PRO A 93 -4.01 1.64 2.76
CA PRO A 93 -4.05 2.29 4.07
C PRO A 93 -3.37 1.47 5.18
N GLN A 94 -3.63 0.17 5.25
CA GLN A 94 -3.04 -0.69 6.27
C GLN A 94 -1.52 -0.80 6.09
N GLN A 95 -1.04 -0.99 4.85
CA GLN A 95 0.41 -0.99 4.57
C GLN A 95 1.07 0.35 4.88
N SER A 96 0.39 1.48 4.70
CA SER A 96 0.92 2.78 5.13
C SER A 96 1.11 2.86 6.65
N GLU A 97 0.22 2.23 7.42
CA GLU A 97 0.32 2.18 8.87
C GLU A 97 1.40 1.20 9.34
N GLU A 98 1.52 0.04 8.70
CA GLU A 98 2.54 -0.99 9.00
C GLU A 98 3.98 -0.50 8.83
N VAL A 99 4.19 0.53 7.99
CA VAL A 99 5.51 1.15 7.74
C VAL A 99 5.72 2.42 8.57
N SER A 100 4.77 2.82 9.42
CA SER A 100 4.83 4.11 10.13
C SER A 100 4.90 5.31 9.17
N HIS A 101 4.23 5.22 8.02
CA HIS A 101 4.23 6.25 6.98
C HIS A 101 3.10 7.27 7.22
N MET A 102 3.40 8.56 7.00
CA MET A 102 2.51 9.69 7.27
C MET A 102 1.27 9.75 6.35
N GLY A 103 1.26 8.98 5.26
CA GLY A 103 0.12 8.83 4.35
C GLY A 103 0.30 9.54 3.01
N SER A 104 -0.59 9.26 2.06
CA SER A 104 -0.44 9.69 0.66
C SER A 104 -0.47 11.20 0.41
N ASN A 105 -0.91 11.99 1.39
CA ASN A 105 -0.96 13.45 1.30
C ASN A 105 0.29 14.12 1.90
N ALA A 106 1.26 13.34 2.37
CA ALA A 106 2.53 13.85 2.88
C ALA A 106 3.41 14.41 1.74
N ASN A 107 4.40 15.22 2.10
CA ASN A 107 5.42 15.67 1.14
C ASN A 107 6.11 14.47 0.49
N PHE A 108 6.38 13.41 1.26
CA PHE A 108 6.88 12.14 0.77
C PHE A 108 5.77 11.10 0.84
N PRO A 109 4.97 10.94 -0.24
CA PRO A 109 3.77 10.10 -0.21
C PRO A 109 4.06 8.62 -0.43
N CYS A 110 5.26 8.25 -0.90
CA CYS A 110 5.63 6.85 -1.13
C CYS A 110 6.13 6.20 0.17
N ARG A 111 5.53 5.05 0.53
CA ARG A 111 5.97 4.26 1.69
C ARG A 111 7.23 3.43 1.44
N LYS A 112 7.55 3.13 0.16
CA LYS A 112 8.68 2.27 -0.22
C LYS A 112 9.96 3.06 -0.50
N CYS A 113 9.85 4.29 -0.99
CA CYS A 113 10.98 5.12 -1.37
C CYS A 113 10.83 6.59 -0.95
N HIS A 114 11.90 7.35 -1.19
CA HIS A 114 12.01 8.77 -0.88
C HIS A 114 11.52 9.71 -1.99
N TRP A 115 10.81 9.21 -3.00
CA TRP A 115 10.17 10.11 -3.95
C TRP A 115 9.12 10.98 -3.24
N GLY A 116 9.22 12.29 -3.45
CA GLY A 116 8.45 13.27 -2.71
C GLY A 116 8.99 14.69 -2.85
N GLY A 117 8.54 15.55 -1.94
CA GLY A 117 8.78 16.99 -1.91
C GLY A 117 7.49 17.77 -1.69
N THR A 118 7.65 19.07 -1.50
CA THR A 118 6.55 20.04 -1.59
C THR A 118 5.90 19.97 -2.97
N GLN A 119 4.68 20.52 -3.09
CA GLN A 119 3.98 20.53 -4.38
C GLN A 119 4.80 21.27 -5.47
N ILE A 120 5.45 22.38 -5.11
CA ILE A 120 6.29 23.16 -6.03
C ILE A 120 7.50 22.33 -6.49
N GLU A 121 8.16 21.63 -5.57
CA GLU A 121 9.30 20.76 -5.92
C GLU A 121 8.86 19.64 -6.87
N LYS A 122 7.71 19.00 -6.64
CA LYS A 122 7.19 17.92 -7.49
C LYS A 122 6.87 18.35 -8.92
N GLU A 123 6.59 19.63 -9.13
CA GLU A 123 6.30 20.22 -10.44
C GLU A 123 7.58 20.59 -11.22
N THR A 124 8.77 20.50 -10.60
CA THR A 124 10.04 20.67 -11.31
C THR A 124 10.30 19.53 -12.29
N GLU A 125 10.98 19.83 -13.40
CA GLU A 125 11.36 18.83 -14.41
C GLU A 125 12.08 17.62 -13.79
N GLU A 126 13.07 17.88 -12.91
CA GLU A 126 13.84 16.83 -12.26
C GLU A 126 12.95 15.89 -11.41
N LYS A 127 12.10 16.44 -10.53
CA LYS A 127 11.24 15.65 -9.66
C LYS A 127 10.11 14.96 -10.42
N TYR A 128 9.64 15.60 -11.49
CA TYR A 128 8.68 15.01 -12.41
C TYR A 128 9.30 13.80 -13.09
N HIS A 129 10.52 13.84 -13.61
CA HIS A 129 11.18 12.66 -14.17
C HIS A 129 11.42 11.57 -13.10
N GLN A 130 11.85 11.94 -11.90
CA GLN A 130 12.08 10.99 -10.81
C GLN A 130 10.83 10.21 -10.40
N CYS A 131 9.60 10.72 -10.64
CA CYS A 131 8.38 10.01 -10.23
C CYS A 131 8.09 8.71 -11.01
N ARG A 132 8.85 8.44 -12.08
CA ARG A 132 8.73 7.24 -12.93
C ARG A 132 9.76 6.17 -12.59
N LEU A 133 10.60 6.46 -11.62
CA LEU A 133 11.64 5.56 -11.15
C LEU A 133 11.37 5.25 -9.68
N ALA A 134 11.78 4.07 -9.25
CA ALA A 134 11.91 3.80 -7.83
C ALA A 134 12.95 4.78 -7.26
N GLY A 135 12.53 5.60 -6.29
CA GLY A 135 13.46 6.46 -5.57
C GLY A 135 14.37 5.66 -4.64
N ALA A 136 15.24 6.34 -3.91
CA ALA A 136 16.02 5.70 -2.85
C ALA A 136 15.09 4.96 -1.87
N ALA A 137 15.37 3.69 -1.64
CA ALA A 137 14.59 2.84 -0.75
C ALA A 137 14.60 3.40 0.68
N ARG A 138 13.45 3.34 1.34
CA ARG A 138 13.35 3.54 2.79
C ARG A 138 13.73 2.26 3.49
N ASP A 139 14.33 2.35 4.66
CA ASP A 139 14.61 1.18 5.49
C ASP A 139 14.13 1.34 6.92
N THR A 140 13.98 0.20 7.60
CA THR A 140 13.54 0.15 9.00
C THR A 140 14.45 0.92 9.96
N ALA A 141 15.77 0.92 9.74
CA ALA A 141 16.70 1.60 10.65
C ALA A 141 16.54 3.12 10.58
N GLU A 142 16.37 3.65 9.37
CA GLU A 142 16.03 5.04 9.12
C GLU A 142 14.70 5.42 9.78
N ILE A 143 13.65 4.61 9.60
CA ILE A 143 12.34 4.84 10.21
C ILE A 143 12.44 4.87 11.73
N ARG A 144 13.14 3.91 12.36
CA ARG A 144 13.34 3.89 13.82
C ARG A 144 14.07 5.15 14.29
N LYS A 145 15.16 5.53 13.63
CA LYS A 145 15.92 6.74 13.96
C LYS A 145 15.03 7.98 13.88
N ASN A 146 14.22 8.11 12.83
CA ASN A 146 13.29 9.22 12.67
C ASN A 146 12.26 9.28 13.82
N LEU A 147 11.74 8.14 14.27
CA LEU A 147 10.80 8.07 15.39
C LEU A 147 11.45 8.39 16.74
N GLU A 148 12.69 7.93 16.95
CA GLU A 148 13.48 8.25 18.15
C GLU A 148 13.78 9.76 18.25
N GLU A 149 14.15 10.39 17.13
CA GLU A 149 14.34 11.84 17.06
C GLU A 149 13.05 12.60 17.37
N GLN A 150 11.89 12.14 16.87
CA GLN A 150 10.60 12.74 17.21
C GLN A 150 10.26 12.63 18.71
N LEU A 151 10.60 11.52 19.37
CA LEU A 151 10.45 11.35 20.82
C LEU A 151 11.39 12.27 21.60
N GLN A 152 12.62 12.47 21.14
CA GLN A 152 13.55 13.40 21.78
C GLN A 152 13.04 14.84 21.67
N LEU A 153 12.56 15.24 20.49
CA LEU A 153 11.96 16.57 20.27
C LEU A 153 10.72 16.79 21.15
N SER A 154 9.93 15.75 21.42
CA SER A 154 8.77 15.86 22.31
C SER A 154 9.14 16.04 23.77
N MET A 155 10.23 15.42 24.22
CA MET A 155 10.78 15.64 25.56
C MET A 155 11.34 17.06 25.73
N LEU A 156 11.79 17.70 24.66
CA LEU A 156 12.15 19.11 24.63
C LEU A 156 10.92 20.03 24.59
N GLY A 157 9.72 19.54 24.28
CA GLY A 157 8.51 20.36 24.28
C GLY A 157 8.37 21.28 23.06
N ASP A 158 8.97 20.93 21.91
CA ASP A 158 8.86 21.70 20.66
C ASP A 158 7.89 21.03 19.67
N PRO A 159 6.60 21.42 19.66
CA PRO A 159 5.63 20.83 18.74
C PRO A 159 5.89 21.21 17.27
N LYS A 160 6.55 22.34 17.01
CA LYS A 160 6.83 22.79 15.64
C LYS A 160 7.92 21.94 15.03
N ALA A 161 9.01 21.70 15.78
CA ALA A 161 10.10 20.84 15.33
C ALA A 161 9.62 19.42 15.01
N ILE A 162 8.71 18.85 15.81
CA ILE A 162 8.12 17.53 15.53
C ILE A 162 7.32 17.54 14.22
N MET A 163 6.47 18.55 14.01
CA MET A 163 5.68 18.65 12.78
C MET A 163 6.56 18.85 11.54
N GLU A 164 7.63 19.64 11.65
CA GLU A 164 8.61 19.85 10.58
C GLU A 164 9.38 18.56 10.28
N HIS A 165 9.82 17.84 11.31
CA HIS A 165 10.50 16.54 11.16
C HIS A 165 9.62 15.48 10.50
N GLN A 166 8.35 15.36 10.92
CA GLN A 166 7.37 14.47 10.28
C GLN A 166 7.16 14.81 8.80
N ARG A 167 7.07 16.10 8.46
CA ARG A 167 6.91 16.55 7.07
C ARG A 167 8.16 16.31 6.23
N ALA A 168 9.34 16.50 6.82
CA ALA A 168 10.63 16.33 6.14
C ALA A 168 10.96 14.86 5.87
N THR A 169 10.55 13.95 6.76
CA THR A 169 10.85 12.51 6.63
C THR A 169 9.71 11.70 6.02
N GLY A 170 8.46 12.19 6.13
CA GLY A 170 7.26 11.41 5.80
C GLY A 170 6.97 10.29 6.80
N THR A 171 7.63 10.28 7.96
CA THR A 171 7.52 9.22 8.97
C THR A 171 6.62 9.69 10.12
N LYS A 172 5.58 8.91 10.43
CA LYS A 172 4.65 9.18 11.53
C LYS A 172 3.99 7.87 12.00
N ASP A 173 4.40 7.40 13.18
CA ASP A 173 3.83 6.20 13.81
C ASP A 173 2.76 6.56 14.87
N LYS A 174 1.66 5.79 14.91
CA LYS A 174 0.57 6.00 15.88
C LYS A 174 1.01 5.71 17.33
N ILE A 175 1.81 4.67 17.56
CA ILE A 175 2.30 4.34 18.91
C ILE A 175 3.26 5.43 19.39
N THR A 176 4.20 5.84 18.56
CA THR A 176 5.09 6.97 18.87
C THR A 176 4.30 8.27 19.09
N GLN A 177 3.27 8.56 18.30
CA GLN A 177 2.41 9.74 18.52
C GLN A 177 1.73 9.71 19.91
N HIS A 178 1.30 8.55 20.39
CA HIS A 178 0.72 8.42 21.72
C HIS A 178 1.71 8.88 22.80
N TRP A 179 2.95 8.42 22.74
CA TRP A 179 4.01 8.81 23.69
C TRP A 179 4.45 10.26 23.54
N ILE A 180 4.53 10.78 22.31
CA ILE A 180 4.76 12.20 22.05
C ILE A 180 3.69 13.05 22.74
N ASN A 181 2.41 12.68 22.62
CA ASN A 181 1.33 13.44 23.25
C ASN A 181 1.40 13.44 24.78
N ILE A 182 1.91 12.36 25.39
CA ILE A 182 2.09 12.28 26.85
C ILE A 182 3.28 13.12 27.30
N THR A 183 4.44 12.93 26.66
CA THR A 183 5.68 13.66 27.00
C THR A 183 5.53 15.17 26.79
N MET A 184 4.80 15.60 25.76
CA MET A 184 4.48 17.02 25.51
C MET A 184 3.59 17.65 26.60
N LYS A 185 2.78 16.84 27.29
CA LYS A 185 1.89 17.31 28.37
C LYS A 185 2.56 17.40 29.73
N ALA A 186 3.80 16.93 29.86
CA ALA A 186 4.56 17.04 31.11
C ALA A 186 4.95 18.51 31.35
N GLU A 187 4.02 19.28 31.91
CA GLU A 187 4.19 20.68 32.26
C GLU A 187 5.07 20.80 33.51
N ASN A 188 6.34 21.12 33.31
CA ASN A 188 7.14 21.78 34.35
C ASN A 188 8.10 22.79 33.71
N ARG A 189 7.52 23.82 33.07
CA ARG A 189 8.25 24.91 32.36
C ARG A 189 9.05 25.86 33.26
N GLN A 190 9.30 25.50 34.52
CA GLN A 190 10.09 26.29 35.47
C GLN A 190 11.52 25.76 35.64
N ARG A 191 11.84 24.55 35.16
CA ARG A 191 13.19 23.94 35.23
C ARG A 191 13.92 24.06 33.89
N LYS A 192 15.25 23.85 33.90
CA LYS A 192 16.04 23.75 32.66
C LYS A 192 15.52 22.59 31.81
N GLN A 193 15.37 22.85 30.52
CA GLN A 193 14.77 21.94 29.54
C GLN A 193 15.51 20.60 29.42
N ASP A 194 16.84 20.61 29.53
CA ASP A 194 17.68 19.40 29.44
C ASP A 194 17.49 18.44 30.62
N ASP A 195 17.29 18.98 31.82
CA ASP A 195 17.04 18.17 33.02
C ASP A 195 15.67 17.47 32.92
N ILE A 196 14.68 18.18 32.41
CA ILE A 196 13.33 17.65 32.17
C ILE A 196 13.38 16.56 31.10
N ALA A 197 14.10 16.79 29.99
CA ALA A 197 14.19 15.83 28.90
C ALA A 197 14.84 14.50 29.35
N SER A 198 15.87 14.58 30.19
CA SER A 198 16.54 13.39 30.74
C SER A 198 15.65 12.61 31.71
N GLU A 199 14.90 13.31 32.56
CA GLU A 199 13.90 12.71 33.45
C GLU A 199 12.77 12.05 32.66
N LEU A 200 12.25 12.73 31.64
CA LEU A 200 11.19 12.20 30.78
C LEU A 200 11.66 10.98 29.99
N LYS A 201 12.90 10.98 29.51
CA LYS A 201 13.50 9.80 28.87
C LYS A 201 13.53 8.61 29.82
N THR A 202 14.09 8.81 31.01
CA THR A 202 14.15 7.76 32.05
C THR A 202 12.76 7.25 32.42
N TRP A 203 11.80 8.16 32.55
CA TRP A 203 10.40 7.82 32.83
C TRP A 203 9.76 7.03 31.68
N LEU A 204 9.97 7.45 30.43
CA LEU A 204 9.45 6.80 29.23
C LEU A 204 9.99 5.39 29.08
N ASP A 205 11.31 5.22 29.26
CA ASP A 205 11.99 3.93 29.20
C ASP A 205 11.47 2.96 30.28
N ALA A 206 11.02 3.48 31.42
CA ALA A 206 10.40 2.69 32.48
C ALA A 206 8.92 2.33 32.23
N GLN A 207 8.25 2.98 31.25
CA GLN A 207 6.85 2.68 30.97
C GLN A 207 6.69 1.35 30.23
N PRO A 208 5.65 0.55 30.54
CA PRO A 208 5.38 -0.67 29.80
C PRO A 208 4.93 -0.37 28.35
N GLY A 209 4.97 -1.40 27.51
CA GLY A 209 4.50 -1.34 26.13
C GLY A 209 5.49 -0.71 25.16
N ASP A 210 5.23 -0.94 23.88
CA ASP A 210 6.08 -0.47 22.78
C ASP A 210 6.07 1.06 22.64
N LYS A 211 7.21 1.63 22.24
CA LYS A 211 7.36 3.09 22.02
C LYS A 211 7.21 3.49 20.55
N MET A 212 7.20 2.50 19.69
CA MET A 212 7.06 2.61 18.25
C MET A 212 6.42 1.33 17.70
N ASN A 213 5.99 1.39 16.44
CA ASN A 213 5.46 0.25 15.70
C ASN A 213 6.28 -1.05 15.92
N PRO A 214 5.67 -2.13 16.44
CA PRO A 214 6.37 -3.36 16.77
C PRO A 214 6.91 -4.11 15.55
N LEU A 215 6.34 -3.90 14.36
CA LEU A 215 6.81 -4.49 13.11
C LEU A 215 8.22 -4.03 12.76
N LEU A 216 8.59 -2.82 13.19
CA LEU A 216 9.95 -2.33 13.04
C LEU A 216 10.95 -3.18 13.83
N ASN A 217 10.55 -4.05 14.75
CA ASN A 217 11.47 -4.86 15.56
C ASN A 217 11.34 -6.38 15.30
N ILE A 218 11.04 -6.78 14.06
CA ILE A 218 11.04 -8.19 13.65
C ILE A 218 12.30 -8.47 12.84
N VAL A 219 13.03 -9.54 13.19
CA VAL A 219 14.27 -9.89 12.48
C VAL A 219 13.94 -10.43 11.09
N GLY A 220 14.55 -9.83 10.08
CA GLY A 220 14.35 -10.20 8.67
C GLY A 220 13.05 -9.68 8.06
N LEU A 221 12.42 -8.69 8.70
CA LEU A 221 11.30 -7.94 8.14
C LEU A 221 11.69 -6.46 8.07
N ASP A 222 11.58 -5.86 6.90
CA ASP A 222 11.62 -4.43 6.67
C ASP A 222 10.26 -3.96 6.13
N PRO A 223 9.34 -3.42 6.97
CA PRO A 223 8.00 -3.08 6.51
C PRO A 223 7.97 -2.16 5.28
N SER A 224 8.96 -1.26 5.10
CA SER A 224 9.01 -0.39 3.92
C SER A 224 9.26 -1.16 2.62
N GLN A 225 9.90 -2.32 2.67
CA GLN A 225 10.19 -3.15 1.50
C GLN A 225 9.25 -4.37 1.42
N ASP A 226 8.91 -4.96 2.57
CA ASP A 226 8.13 -6.19 2.67
C ASP A 226 6.62 -5.96 2.73
N THR A 227 6.14 -4.81 2.23
CA THR A 227 4.71 -4.51 2.00
C THR A 227 4.41 -4.52 0.49
N PRO A 228 4.23 -5.72 -0.12
CA PRO A 228 4.11 -5.84 -1.56
C PRO A 228 2.92 -5.05 -2.12
N VAL A 229 3.05 -4.52 -3.33
CA VAL A 229 2.05 -3.71 -4.00
C VAL A 229 0.78 -4.55 -4.21
N GLU A 230 -0.28 -4.17 -3.50
CA GLU A 230 -1.54 -4.90 -3.58
C GLU A 230 -2.28 -4.59 -4.90
N LEU A 231 -2.43 -5.61 -5.75
CA LEU A 231 -2.90 -5.44 -7.13
C LEU A 231 -4.37 -5.00 -7.23
N LEU A 232 -5.27 -5.44 -6.34
CA LEU A 232 -6.68 -5.07 -6.38
C LEU A 232 -6.86 -3.56 -6.19
N HIS A 233 -6.24 -3.00 -5.16
CA HIS A 233 -6.39 -1.59 -4.81
C HIS A 233 -5.50 -0.70 -5.67
N THR A 234 -4.31 -1.15 -6.06
CA THR A 234 -3.35 -0.34 -6.82
C THR A 234 -3.66 -0.36 -8.31
N ILE A 235 -3.88 -1.54 -8.89
CA ILE A 235 -4.10 -1.70 -10.32
C ILE A 235 -5.59 -1.55 -10.65
N LEU A 236 -6.44 -2.42 -10.11
CA LEU A 236 -7.85 -2.49 -10.53
C LEU A 236 -8.68 -1.30 -10.02
N LEU A 237 -8.67 -1.05 -8.71
CA LEU A 237 -9.36 0.06 -8.06
C LEU A 237 -8.51 1.35 -8.00
N GLY A 238 -7.36 1.35 -8.67
CA GLY A 238 -6.48 2.50 -8.83
C GLY A 238 -6.33 2.82 -10.30
N VAL A 239 -5.24 2.35 -10.91
CA VAL A 239 -4.84 2.63 -12.30
C VAL A 239 -5.99 2.45 -13.30
N ILE A 240 -6.60 1.25 -13.37
CA ILE A 240 -7.68 0.96 -14.32
C ILE A 240 -8.93 1.79 -14.02
N LYS A 241 -9.24 2.00 -12.74
CA LYS A 241 -10.34 2.90 -12.34
C LYS A 241 -10.08 4.34 -12.77
N TYR A 242 -8.83 4.82 -12.74
CA TYR A 242 -8.48 6.16 -13.21
C TYR A 242 -8.63 6.29 -14.73
N ILE A 243 -8.14 5.31 -15.49
CA ILE A 243 -8.31 5.24 -16.95
C ILE A 243 -9.81 5.22 -17.30
N TRP A 244 -10.57 4.32 -16.67
CA TRP A 244 -12.01 4.21 -16.87
C TRP A 244 -12.71 5.53 -16.56
N HIS A 245 -12.43 6.15 -15.41
CA HIS A 245 -13.04 7.43 -15.05
C HIS A 245 -12.70 8.53 -16.05
N HIS A 246 -11.44 8.62 -16.49
CA HIS A 246 -11.03 9.61 -17.49
C HIS A 246 -11.83 9.44 -18.78
N LEU A 247 -11.87 8.22 -19.33
CA LEU A 247 -12.58 7.94 -20.60
C LEU A 247 -14.09 8.09 -20.45
N ASN A 248 -14.68 7.37 -19.49
CA ASN A 248 -16.13 7.32 -19.35
C ASN A 248 -16.73 8.63 -18.88
N THR A 249 -16.10 9.38 -17.97
CA THR A 249 -16.69 10.61 -17.41
C THR A 249 -16.37 11.83 -18.25
N ASN A 250 -15.15 11.94 -18.78
CA ASN A 250 -14.69 13.19 -19.40
C ASN A 250 -14.75 13.16 -20.93
N GLN A 251 -14.77 11.98 -21.56
CA GLN A 251 -14.59 11.85 -23.02
C GLN A 251 -15.82 11.28 -23.71
N TRP A 252 -16.37 10.17 -23.21
CA TRP A 252 -17.46 9.47 -23.89
C TRP A 252 -18.83 10.11 -23.68
N SER A 253 -19.56 10.28 -24.79
CA SER A 253 -20.98 10.64 -24.82
C SER A 253 -21.87 9.48 -24.36
N ASP A 254 -23.17 9.72 -24.22
CA ASP A 254 -24.11 8.64 -23.90
C ASP A 254 -24.27 7.67 -25.07
N GLU A 255 -24.14 8.14 -26.31
CA GLU A 255 -24.10 7.32 -27.52
C GLU A 255 -22.88 6.40 -27.54
N ASP A 256 -21.68 6.92 -27.22
CA ASP A 256 -20.44 6.12 -27.15
C ASP A 256 -20.56 5.02 -26.09
N ARG A 257 -21.12 5.36 -24.92
CA ARG A 257 -21.35 4.40 -23.83
C ARG A 257 -22.36 3.33 -24.23
N HIS A 258 -23.40 3.69 -25.00
CA HIS A 258 -24.36 2.74 -25.52
C HIS A 258 -23.72 1.79 -26.53
N LEU A 259 -22.91 2.33 -27.46
CA LEU A 259 -22.15 1.53 -28.42
C LEU A 259 -21.16 0.59 -27.71
N LEU A 260 -20.46 1.09 -26.70
CA LEU A 260 -19.57 0.28 -25.87
C LEU A 260 -20.33 -0.84 -25.15
N ALA A 261 -21.55 -0.57 -24.65
CA ALA A 261 -22.38 -1.59 -24.02
C ALA A 261 -22.67 -2.75 -24.99
N ILE A 262 -23.04 -2.44 -26.23
CA ILE A 262 -23.32 -3.44 -27.27
C ILE A 262 -22.06 -4.26 -27.56
N ARG A 263 -20.92 -3.58 -27.76
CA ARG A 263 -19.64 -4.23 -28.07
C ARG A 263 -19.14 -5.13 -26.93
N LEU A 264 -19.25 -4.69 -25.69
CA LEU A 264 -18.92 -5.49 -24.51
C LEU A 264 -19.87 -6.68 -24.33
N GLN A 265 -21.13 -6.54 -24.72
CA GLN A 265 -22.09 -7.65 -24.63
C GLN A 265 -21.83 -8.72 -25.70
N SER A 266 -21.25 -8.35 -26.84
CA SER A 266 -20.87 -9.25 -27.93
C SER A 266 -19.48 -9.87 -27.78
N THR A 267 -18.75 -9.62 -26.68
CA THR A 267 -17.43 -10.20 -26.45
C THR A 267 -17.53 -11.74 -26.39
N ASP A 268 -16.73 -12.42 -27.22
CA ASP A 268 -16.48 -13.85 -27.03
C ASP A 268 -15.56 -14.03 -25.82
N LEU A 269 -16.06 -14.78 -24.83
CA LEU A 269 -15.33 -15.06 -23.59
C LEU A 269 -14.59 -16.40 -23.66
N SER A 270 -14.60 -17.08 -24.81
CA SER A 270 -13.80 -18.28 -25.03
C SER A 270 -12.32 -17.95 -24.78
N GLY A 271 -11.72 -18.61 -23.78
CA GLY A 271 -10.34 -18.36 -23.35
C GLY A 271 -10.17 -17.39 -22.17
N LEU A 272 -11.23 -16.74 -21.67
CA LEU A 272 -11.15 -15.88 -20.48
C LEU A 272 -11.74 -16.56 -19.25
N THR A 273 -11.02 -16.48 -18.13
CA THR A 273 -11.53 -16.95 -16.82
C THR A 273 -12.25 -15.80 -16.10
N VAL A 274 -13.35 -15.31 -16.69
CA VAL A 274 -14.17 -14.21 -16.16
C VAL A 274 -15.65 -14.58 -16.10
N PRO A 275 -16.43 -14.01 -15.17
CA PRO A 275 -17.88 -14.15 -15.20
C PRO A 275 -18.50 -13.54 -16.46
N PRO A 276 -19.73 -13.92 -16.84
CA PRO A 276 -20.44 -13.31 -17.96
C PRO A 276 -20.47 -11.78 -17.88
N VAL A 277 -20.13 -11.11 -18.98
CA VAL A 277 -20.10 -9.65 -19.07
C VAL A 277 -21.53 -9.11 -19.04
N ARG A 278 -21.87 -8.42 -17.95
CA ARG A 278 -23.16 -7.72 -17.80
C ARG A 278 -23.00 -6.27 -18.26
N ALA A 279 -22.86 -6.07 -19.57
CA ALA A 279 -22.47 -4.77 -20.13
C ALA A 279 -23.45 -3.65 -19.78
N GLY A 280 -24.76 -3.90 -19.88
CA GLY A 280 -25.79 -2.93 -19.52
C GLY A 280 -25.68 -2.48 -18.05
N TYR A 281 -25.41 -3.41 -17.13
CA TYR A 281 -25.16 -3.08 -15.72
C TYR A 281 -23.89 -2.25 -15.57
N MET A 282 -22.79 -2.63 -16.24
CA MET A 282 -21.52 -1.91 -16.15
C MET A 282 -21.64 -0.46 -16.62
N ILE A 283 -22.41 -0.19 -17.67
CA ILE A 283 -22.66 1.17 -18.18
C ILE A 283 -23.65 1.93 -17.29
N GLN A 284 -24.73 1.28 -16.82
CA GLN A 284 -25.69 1.89 -15.91
C GLN A 284 -25.02 2.33 -14.59
N TYR A 285 -24.14 1.49 -14.04
CA TYR A 285 -23.43 1.72 -12.79
C TYR A 285 -21.96 2.08 -13.03
N LYS A 286 -21.65 2.80 -14.11
CA LYS A 286 -20.30 3.18 -14.56
C LYS A 286 -19.39 3.79 -13.48
N ASN A 287 -19.95 4.43 -12.45
CA ASN A 287 -19.19 5.04 -11.35
C ASN A 287 -19.03 4.14 -10.10
N ASN A 288 -19.74 3.00 -10.05
CA ASN A 288 -19.80 2.09 -8.92
C ASN A 288 -19.27 0.69 -9.26
N LEU A 289 -18.36 0.61 -10.23
CA LEU A 289 -17.70 -0.64 -10.59
C LEU A 289 -16.73 -1.10 -9.49
N ILE A 290 -16.61 -2.42 -9.35
CA ILE A 290 -15.75 -3.09 -8.38
C ILE A 290 -14.62 -3.85 -9.08
N GLY A 291 -13.67 -4.39 -8.32
CA GLY A 291 -12.46 -5.03 -8.85
C GLY A 291 -12.69 -6.04 -9.97
N LYS A 292 -13.70 -6.91 -9.86
CA LYS A 292 -14.01 -7.91 -10.91
C LYS A 292 -14.39 -7.27 -12.25
N HIS A 293 -15.10 -6.15 -12.24
CA HIS A 293 -15.48 -5.43 -13.45
C HIS A 293 -14.24 -4.78 -14.08
N PHE A 294 -13.39 -4.15 -13.26
CA PHE A 294 -12.14 -3.56 -13.77
C PHE A 294 -11.15 -4.60 -14.28
N LYS A 295 -11.07 -5.79 -13.65
CA LYS A 295 -10.26 -6.90 -14.17
C LYS A 295 -10.74 -7.34 -15.55
N THR A 296 -12.05 -7.46 -15.71
CA THR A 296 -12.66 -7.79 -17.00
C THR A 296 -12.37 -6.71 -18.04
N LEU A 297 -12.59 -5.43 -17.70
CA LEU A 297 -12.30 -4.30 -18.58
C LEU A 297 -10.82 -4.23 -18.97
N MET A 298 -9.90 -4.43 -18.03
CA MET A 298 -8.46 -4.45 -18.31
C MET A 298 -8.09 -5.48 -19.39
N GLN A 299 -8.77 -6.63 -19.41
CA GLN A 299 -8.52 -7.70 -20.37
C GLN A 299 -9.14 -7.45 -21.76
N ILE A 300 -10.31 -6.79 -21.84
CA ILE A 300 -11.09 -6.74 -23.09
C ILE A 300 -11.30 -5.34 -23.67
N LEU A 301 -11.09 -4.27 -22.90
CA LEU A 301 -11.52 -2.92 -23.30
C LEU A 301 -10.83 -2.44 -24.58
N ALA A 302 -9.56 -2.79 -24.78
CA ALA A 302 -8.81 -2.44 -25.98
C ALA A 302 -9.52 -2.88 -27.28
N PHE A 303 -10.25 -3.99 -27.27
CA PHE A 303 -10.95 -4.48 -28.47
C PHE A 303 -12.23 -3.71 -28.80
N HIS A 304 -12.76 -2.93 -27.86
CA HIS A 304 -14.12 -2.37 -27.95
C HIS A 304 -14.18 -0.85 -28.05
N ILE A 305 -13.05 -0.15 -27.90
CA ILE A 305 -13.00 1.32 -27.92
C ILE A 305 -12.64 1.93 -29.29
N HIS A 306 -12.49 1.11 -30.33
CA HIS A 306 -12.27 1.59 -31.70
C HIS A 306 -13.38 2.59 -32.11
N ASP A 307 -13.02 3.63 -32.86
CA ASP A 307 -13.90 4.74 -33.29
C ASP A 307 -14.46 5.64 -32.17
N ILE A 308 -14.28 5.30 -30.89
CA ILE A 308 -14.75 6.10 -29.74
C ILE A 308 -13.61 6.57 -28.82
N SER A 309 -12.35 6.37 -29.24
CA SER A 309 -11.16 6.80 -28.51
C SER A 309 -10.13 7.41 -29.46
N THR A 310 -9.35 8.39 -28.97
CA THR A 310 -8.17 8.90 -29.70
C THR A 310 -7.04 7.86 -29.75
N PRO A 311 -6.04 8.00 -30.64
CA PRO A 311 -4.87 7.12 -30.66
C PRO A 311 -4.14 7.02 -29.31
N GLU A 312 -4.01 8.13 -28.59
CA GLU A 312 -3.34 8.20 -27.29
C GLU A 312 -4.14 7.48 -26.20
N GLN A 313 -5.47 7.66 -26.20
CA GLN A 313 -6.38 6.94 -25.30
C GLN A 313 -6.38 5.44 -25.57
N PHE A 314 -6.35 5.04 -26.84
CA PHE A 314 -6.22 3.64 -27.23
C PHE A 314 -4.89 3.05 -26.76
N ALA A 315 -3.78 3.79 -26.95
CA ALA A 315 -2.46 3.38 -26.47
C ALA A 315 -2.46 3.16 -24.95
N LEU A 316 -3.05 4.08 -24.18
CA LEU A 316 -3.19 3.96 -22.73
C LEU A 316 -3.98 2.72 -22.29
N VAL A 317 -5.11 2.44 -22.95
CA VAL A 317 -5.90 1.23 -22.64
C VAL A 317 -5.16 -0.04 -23.02
N LYS A 318 -4.46 -0.02 -24.17
CA LYS A 318 -3.68 -1.15 -24.66
C LYS A 318 -2.52 -1.48 -23.70
N THR A 319 -1.71 -0.50 -23.32
CA THR A 319 -0.57 -0.71 -22.39
C THR A 319 -1.04 -1.12 -21.01
N ALA A 320 -2.20 -0.64 -20.56
CA ALA A 320 -2.81 -1.10 -19.32
C ALA A 320 -3.23 -2.56 -19.40
N GLY A 321 -3.82 -3.00 -20.51
CA GLY A 321 -4.16 -4.41 -20.74
C GLY A 321 -2.92 -5.32 -20.81
N ASP A 322 -1.88 -4.85 -21.51
CA ASP A 322 -0.59 -5.53 -21.64
C ASP A 322 0.09 -5.76 -20.28
N LEU A 323 0.19 -4.71 -19.45
CA LEU A 323 0.67 -4.85 -18.07
C LEU A 323 -0.16 -5.88 -17.27
N GLY A 324 -1.48 -5.92 -17.50
CA GLY A 324 -2.37 -6.90 -16.87
C GLY A 324 -2.03 -8.34 -17.19
N ALA A 325 -1.55 -8.62 -18.40
CA ALA A 325 -1.10 -9.95 -18.78
C ALA A 325 0.13 -10.39 -17.98
N HIS A 326 1.07 -9.47 -17.72
CA HIS A 326 2.26 -9.74 -16.91
C HIS A 326 1.95 -9.88 -15.40
N LEU A 327 0.99 -9.13 -14.87
CA LEU A 327 0.68 -9.13 -13.44
C LEU A 327 -0.11 -10.35 -12.96
N TRP A 328 -0.88 -11.00 -13.84
CA TRP A 328 -1.68 -12.19 -13.52
C TRP A 328 -1.19 -13.43 -14.28
N VAL A 329 0.12 -13.58 -14.42
CA VAL A 329 0.75 -14.77 -14.97
C VAL A 329 0.68 -15.94 -13.96
N PRO A 330 0.27 -17.15 -14.37
CA PRO A 330 0.14 -18.28 -13.45
C PRO A 330 1.49 -18.93 -13.09
N GLU A 331 2.44 -18.91 -14.03
CA GLU A 331 3.75 -19.57 -13.92
C GLU A 331 4.82 -18.71 -14.60
N ILE A 332 5.95 -18.50 -13.93
CA ILE A 332 7.10 -17.75 -14.44
C ILE A 332 8.23 -18.74 -14.73
N ASN A 333 8.56 -18.91 -16.02
CA ASN A 333 9.61 -19.84 -16.44
C ASN A 333 11.02 -19.28 -16.29
N ASN A 334 11.17 -17.97 -16.55
CA ASN A 334 12.42 -17.25 -16.44
C ASN A 334 12.16 -15.92 -15.71
N MET A 335 12.69 -15.80 -14.49
CA MET A 335 12.44 -14.64 -13.64
C MET A 335 13.11 -13.37 -14.19
N GLU A 336 14.33 -13.48 -14.72
CA GLU A 336 15.06 -12.33 -15.26
C GLU A 336 14.33 -11.74 -16.47
N GLU A 337 13.96 -12.60 -17.43
CA GLU A 337 13.20 -12.18 -18.62
C GLU A 337 11.83 -11.61 -18.24
N TYR A 338 11.16 -12.22 -17.24
CA TYR A 338 9.87 -11.73 -16.75
C TYR A 338 9.99 -10.33 -16.15
N LEU A 339 11.01 -10.08 -15.31
CA LEU A 339 11.22 -8.78 -14.69
C LEU A 339 11.55 -7.71 -15.73
N ASP A 340 12.37 -8.03 -16.74
CA ASP A 340 12.67 -7.12 -17.85
C ASP A 340 11.40 -6.75 -18.64
N GLN A 341 10.59 -7.74 -19.00
CA GLN A 341 9.33 -7.50 -19.72
C GLN A 341 8.33 -6.71 -18.87
N LEU A 342 8.23 -7.03 -17.57
CA LEU A 342 7.37 -6.32 -16.64
C LEU A 342 7.78 -4.84 -16.51
N GLN A 343 9.09 -4.57 -16.39
CA GLN A 343 9.62 -3.21 -16.34
C GLN A 343 9.28 -2.43 -17.61
N ILE A 344 9.44 -3.05 -18.79
CA ILE A 344 9.05 -2.44 -20.07
C ILE A 344 7.55 -2.13 -20.11
N ALA A 345 6.70 -3.06 -19.68
CA ALA A 345 5.25 -2.87 -19.65
C ALA A 345 4.83 -1.72 -18.71
N ILE A 346 5.50 -1.60 -17.55
CA ILE A 346 5.29 -0.49 -16.61
C ILE A 346 5.67 0.84 -17.27
N VAL A 347 6.86 0.94 -17.86
CA VAL A 347 7.33 2.18 -18.52
C VAL A 347 6.40 2.57 -19.66
N ASN A 348 6.00 1.63 -20.52
CA ASN A 348 5.05 1.87 -21.61
C ASN A 348 3.71 2.42 -21.10
N LEU A 349 3.21 1.92 -19.97
CA LEU A 349 1.98 2.42 -19.36
C LEU A 349 2.16 3.84 -18.81
N LEU A 350 3.28 4.13 -18.13
CA LEU A 350 3.57 5.46 -17.60
C LEU A 350 3.70 6.50 -18.73
N ASP A 351 4.40 6.16 -19.81
CA ASP A 351 4.53 7.03 -20.99
C ASP A 351 3.16 7.26 -21.67
N ALA A 352 2.31 6.23 -21.75
CA ALA A 352 0.95 6.39 -22.27
C ALA A 352 0.07 7.26 -21.36
N PHE A 353 0.28 7.23 -20.04
CA PHE A 353 -0.38 8.15 -19.11
C PHE A 353 0.05 9.59 -19.38
N ASP A 354 1.33 9.85 -19.59
CA ASP A 354 1.85 11.19 -19.83
C ASP A 354 1.24 11.85 -21.08
N ASN A 355 0.96 11.04 -22.12
CA ASN A 355 0.33 11.52 -23.34
C ASN A 355 -1.15 11.90 -23.17
N VAL A 356 -1.82 11.41 -22.11
CA VAL A 356 -3.27 11.60 -21.89
C VAL A 356 -3.57 12.50 -20.69
N ASP A 357 -2.84 12.31 -19.59
CA ASP A 357 -3.05 12.98 -18.30
C ASP A 357 -1.72 13.04 -17.50
N PRO A 358 -0.78 13.91 -17.91
CA PRO A 358 0.56 13.99 -17.31
C PRO A 358 0.57 14.33 -15.82
N LEU A 359 -0.45 15.06 -15.34
CA LEU A 359 -0.56 15.41 -13.92
C LEU A 359 -0.97 14.22 -13.04
N ARG A 360 -1.50 13.14 -13.63
CA ARG A 360 -2.09 12.03 -12.88
C ARG A 360 -1.10 11.36 -11.94
N ILE A 361 0.14 11.17 -12.38
CA ILE A 361 1.18 10.49 -11.59
C ILE A 361 1.57 11.29 -10.34
N LEU A 362 1.56 12.62 -10.42
CA LEU A 362 1.87 13.50 -9.29
C LEU A 362 0.77 13.49 -8.21
N VAL A 363 -0.49 13.35 -8.62
CA VAL A 363 -1.65 13.46 -7.71
C VAL A 363 -2.22 12.11 -7.29
N LYS A 364 -1.90 11.02 -7.99
CA LYS A 364 -2.34 9.65 -7.69
C LYS A 364 -1.17 8.72 -7.45
N LEU A 365 -0.76 8.61 -6.19
CA LEU A 365 0.32 7.75 -5.71
C LEU A 365 0.29 6.29 -6.23
N LYS A 366 -0.90 5.72 -6.45
CA LYS A 366 -1.05 4.35 -6.98
C LYS A 366 -0.38 4.17 -8.36
N VAL A 367 -0.23 5.24 -9.14
CA VAL A 367 0.50 5.21 -10.41
C VAL A 367 2.00 5.11 -10.16
N HIS A 368 2.52 5.87 -9.19
CA HIS A 368 3.92 5.76 -8.78
C HIS A 368 4.25 4.37 -8.21
N PHE A 369 3.34 3.72 -7.46
CA PHE A 369 3.58 2.36 -6.96
C PHE A 369 3.83 1.30 -8.04
N LEU A 370 3.50 1.56 -9.31
CA LEU A 370 3.82 0.63 -10.39
C LEU A 370 5.33 0.36 -10.48
N VAL A 371 6.17 1.35 -10.21
CA VAL A 371 7.63 1.25 -10.33
C VAL A 371 8.26 0.34 -9.28
N HIS A 372 7.50 -0.06 -8.27
CA HIS A 372 7.94 -0.93 -7.17
C HIS A 372 7.50 -2.39 -7.33
N ILE A 373 6.63 -2.69 -8.30
CA ILE A 373 6.15 -4.06 -8.52
C ILE A 373 7.30 -5.03 -8.86
N PRO A 374 8.30 -4.66 -9.69
CA PRO A 374 9.42 -5.57 -9.98
C PRO A 374 10.18 -6.01 -8.73
N ASP A 375 10.39 -5.09 -7.77
CA ASP A 375 11.09 -5.40 -6.52
C ASP A 375 10.32 -6.38 -5.63
N ASP A 376 8.97 -6.33 -5.67
CA ASP A 376 8.11 -7.22 -4.88
C ASP A 376 8.10 -8.66 -5.39
N ASN A 377 8.30 -8.85 -6.69
CA ASN A 377 8.30 -10.18 -7.32
C ASN A 377 9.59 -10.98 -7.05
N VAL A 378 10.60 -10.36 -6.44
CA VAL A 378 11.87 -11.02 -6.08
C VAL A 378 11.75 -11.83 -4.78
N LEU A 379 10.70 -11.60 -3.97
CA LEU A 379 10.57 -12.17 -2.63
C LEU A 379 9.86 -13.53 -2.54
N ASP A 380 9.30 -14.04 -3.64
CA ASP A 380 8.45 -15.24 -3.64
C ASP A 380 9.14 -16.56 -4.08
N HIS A 381 10.47 -16.62 -4.15
CA HIS A 381 11.22 -17.83 -4.54
C HIS A 381 12.29 -18.29 -3.55
#